data_AF-A0A061SAF0-F1
#
_entry.id   AF-A0A061SAF0-F1
#
_cell.length_a   1.000
_cell.length_b   1.000
_cell.length_c   1.000
_cell.angle_alpha   90.00
_cell.angle_beta   90.00
_cell.angle_gamma   90.00
#
_symmetry.space_group_name_H-M   'P 1'
#
loop_
_entity.id
_entity.type
_entity.pdbx_description
1 polymer ?
#
loop_
_entity_poly.entity_id
_entity_poly.type
_entity_poly.pdbx_seq_one_letter_code
_entity_poly.pdbx_strand_id
1 'polypeptide(L)'
;MAFGLRGGLRNRNRCLQVVSLLRLAVPSTHGSGTTEKTLLASNENPADRRELYQIDVITSDLRGAGTDANVYCIVHGKLGSSPKQWLRALPEAFERGRLDTFQFSSWDLGRLQSVIIGHDGTGRLPSWHLERVVITATKANSSTAFPCGQWLFINKAEGFTERELLPEGESELPRSCTWEIEVHTSDVKGAGTDANVFIQLHGSRGEIGPVKLDTCPENFERGTIDTFHIDEQDIGQIQSLLIGHDNTGNGPAWHVAKIKVSNLSNGASWWFPAEWGRGPREDSSSLCDGPDAATGSI
;
A
#
# COMPACT_ATOMS: atom_id res chain seq x y z
N MET A 1 54.90 -45.69 -33.74
CA MET A 1 53.80 -46.64 -33.50
C MET A 1 54.29 -47.65 -32.48
N ALA A 2 53.63 -48.03 -31.39
CA ALA A 2 52.43 -47.61 -30.67
C ALA A 2 52.64 -48.13 -29.23
N PHE A 3 52.31 -47.33 -28.21
CA PHE A 3 52.32 -47.73 -26.80
C PHE A 3 50.91 -47.48 -26.25
N GLY A 4 50.44 -48.35 -25.36
CA GLY A 4 49.42 -47.98 -24.38
C GLY A 4 48.43 -49.07 -23.99
N LEU A 5 48.76 -49.85 -22.96
CA LEU A 5 47.80 -50.57 -22.12
C LEU A 5 47.34 -49.65 -20.98
N ARG A 6 46.02 -49.51 -20.76
CA ARG A 6 45.33 -49.29 -19.47
C ARG A 6 43.87 -49.76 -19.67
N GLY A 7 43.24 -50.56 -18.82
CA GLY A 7 43.26 -50.56 -17.36
C GLY A 7 42.00 -49.84 -16.88
N GLY A 8 40.96 -50.61 -16.51
CA GLY A 8 39.62 -50.09 -16.20
C GLY A 8 39.47 -49.46 -14.82
N LEU A 9 38.31 -48.84 -14.59
CA LEU A 9 37.79 -48.52 -13.25
C LEU A 9 36.25 -48.58 -13.28
N ARG A 10 35.70 -49.40 -12.38
CA ARG A 10 34.30 -49.44 -11.99
C ARG A 10 34.00 -48.26 -11.05
N ASN A 11 32.70 -47.96 -10.98
CA ASN A 11 31.90 -47.72 -9.77
C ASN A 11 31.43 -46.28 -9.46
N ARG A 12 30.08 -46.17 -9.47
CA ARG A 12 29.18 -45.48 -8.53
C ARG A 12 29.24 -43.95 -8.44
N ASN A 13 28.08 -43.32 -8.64
CA ASN A 13 27.29 -42.83 -7.51
C ASN A 13 25.84 -42.49 -7.92
N ARG A 14 24.89 -43.25 -7.36
CA ARG A 14 23.52 -42.79 -7.12
C ARG A 14 23.61 -41.69 -6.07
N CYS A 15 23.28 -40.46 -6.40
CA CYS A 15 23.06 -39.43 -5.39
C CYS A 15 21.58 -39.46 -5.02
N LEU A 16 21.25 -40.29 -4.03
CA LEU A 16 20.06 -40.10 -3.19
C LEU A 16 20.32 -38.80 -2.43
N GLN A 17 19.64 -37.70 -2.78
CA GLN A 17 19.62 -36.54 -1.90
C GLN A 17 18.78 -36.90 -0.68
N VAL A 18 19.49 -37.19 0.39
CA VAL A 18 18.97 -37.28 1.75
C VAL A 18 18.33 -35.94 2.08
N VAL A 19 17.02 -35.92 2.32
CA VAL A 19 16.33 -34.79 2.93
C VAL A 19 16.84 -34.71 4.37
N SER A 20 17.88 -33.91 4.59
CA SER A 20 18.39 -33.63 5.93
C SER A 20 17.47 -32.59 6.55
N LEU A 21 16.54 -33.05 7.38
CA LEU A 21 15.77 -32.19 8.29
C LEU A 21 16.74 -31.60 9.32
N LEU A 22 17.29 -30.42 9.02
CA LEU A 22 18.04 -29.66 9.99
C LEU A 22 17.05 -29.10 11.03
N ARG A 23 16.86 -29.82 12.14
CA ARG A 23 16.17 -29.28 13.32
C ARG A 23 17.09 -28.27 13.98
N LEU A 24 16.86 -26.98 13.73
CA LEU A 24 17.44 -25.95 14.59
C LEU A 24 16.72 -26.02 15.94
N ALA A 25 17.39 -26.60 16.92
CA ALA A 25 16.95 -26.55 18.31
C ALA A 25 17.17 -25.12 18.83
N VAL A 26 16.08 -24.37 19.02
CA VAL A 26 16.09 -23.12 19.77
C VAL A 26 15.85 -23.46 21.25
N PRO A 27 16.63 -22.94 22.21
CA PRO A 27 16.33 -23.14 23.63
C PRO A 27 15.04 -22.41 23.98
N SER A 28 14.08 -23.14 24.54
CA SER A 28 12.78 -22.63 24.94
C SER A 28 12.90 -21.62 26.09
N THR A 29 12.22 -20.48 25.96
CA THR A 29 11.49 -19.90 27.10
C THR A 29 10.15 -19.33 26.61
N HIS A 30 9.07 -20.02 26.99
CA HIS A 30 7.65 -19.62 26.97
C HIS A 30 7.00 -19.20 25.63
N GLY A 31 6.30 -20.15 25.01
CA GLY A 31 5.36 -19.92 23.91
C GLY A 31 5.31 -21.11 22.93
N SER A 32 4.43 -22.07 23.17
CA SER A 32 4.27 -23.27 22.33
C SER A 32 3.63 -22.93 20.98
N GLY A 33 4.46 -22.63 19.99
CA GLY A 33 4.10 -22.63 18.58
C GLY A 33 5.36 -22.82 17.74
N THR A 34 5.66 -24.06 17.37
CA THR A 34 6.67 -24.34 16.34
C THR A 34 6.12 -23.86 15.00
N THR A 35 6.65 -22.73 14.51
CA THR A 35 6.38 -22.24 13.15
C THR A 35 7.19 -23.07 12.16
N GLU A 36 6.64 -24.22 11.77
CA GLU A 36 7.18 -24.99 10.65
C GLU A 36 6.72 -24.34 9.33
N LYS A 37 7.67 -24.02 8.45
CA LYS A 37 7.39 -23.50 7.10
C LYS A 37 7.90 -24.50 6.07
N THR A 38 7.00 -25.05 5.26
CA THR A 38 7.37 -25.90 4.12
C THR A 38 8.09 -25.07 3.07
N LEU A 39 9.32 -25.44 2.73
CA LEU A 39 10.08 -24.85 1.63
C LEU A 39 9.92 -25.72 0.39
N LEU A 40 9.43 -25.14 -0.70
CA LEU A 40 9.35 -25.82 -1.99
C LEU A 40 10.71 -25.78 -2.68
N ALA A 41 11.09 -26.87 -3.32
CA ALA A 41 12.30 -26.90 -4.15
C ALA A 41 12.09 -26.00 -5.38
N SER A 42 13.01 -25.05 -5.61
CA SER A 42 13.11 -24.29 -6.85
C SER A 42 14.38 -24.71 -7.59
N ASN A 43 14.30 -24.81 -8.92
CA ASN A 43 15.48 -25.00 -9.77
C ASN A 43 16.29 -23.70 -9.93
N GLU A 44 15.76 -22.57 -9.45
CA GLU A 44 16.42 -21.27 -9.44
C GLU A 44 17.06 -20.99 -8.08
N ASN A 45 18.30 -20.50 -8.09
CA ASN A 45 18.96 -19.99 -6.89
C ASN A 45 18.36 -18.61 -6.56
N PRO A 46 17.83 -18.39 -5.35
CA PRO A 46 17.30 -17.07 -4.96
C PRO A 46 18.32 -15.94 -5.11
N ALA A 47 19.62 -16.22 -5.01
CA ALA A 47 20.67 -15.22 -5.23
C ALA A 47 20.67 -14.68 -6.68
N ASP A 48 20.25 -15.48 -7.66
CA ASP A 48 20.22 -15.06 -9.07
C ASP A 48 19.12 -14.03 -9.34
N ARG A 49 18.07 -14.04 -8.50
CA ARG A 49 16.94 -13.09 -8.56
C ARG A 49 17.19 -11.80 -7.77
N ARG A 50 18.38 -11.59 -7.21
CA ARG A 50 18.74 -10.30 -6.58
C ARG A 50 19.20 -9.33 -7.66
N GLU A 51 18.72 -8.10 -7.60
CA GLU A 51 19.14 -7.01 -8.47
C GLU A 51 19.74 -5.89 -7.60
N LEU A 52 20.74 -5.20 -8.13
CA LEU A 52 21.28 -3.99 -7.55
C LEU A 52 20.68 -2.81 -8.31
N TYR A 53 20.01 -1.93 -7.58
CA TYR A 53 19.42 -0.72 -8.12
C TYR A 53 20.31 0.46 -7.75
N GLN A 54 20.70 1.25 -8.75
CA GLN A 54 21.24 2.59 -8.56
C GLN A 54 20.09 3.59 -8.62
N ILE A 55 20.06 4.54 -7.70
CA ILE A 55 19.08 5.62 -7.66
C ILE A 55 19.82 6.96 -7.69
N ASP A 56 19.56 7.75 -8.73
CA ASP A 56 20.03 9.11 -8.88
C ASP A 56 18.89 10.06 -8.52
N VAL A 57 19.08 10.86 -7.48
CA VAL A 57 18.10 11.84 -7.00
C VAL A 57 18.57 13.22 -7.42
N ILE A 58 17.75 13.94 -8.18
CA ILE A 58 18.08 15.29 -8.65
C ILE A 58 17.22 16.31 -7.92
N THR A 59 17.85 17.09 -7.06
CA THR A 59 17.23 18.23 -6.38
C THR A 59 17.23 19.43 -7.32
N SER A 60 16.10 20.13 -7.44
CA SER A 60 16.01 21.26 -8.38
C SER A 60 16.94 22.41 -8.01
N ASP A 61 17.26 23.26 -9.00
CA ASP A 61 18.03 24.49 -8.79
C ASP A 61 17.16 25.69 -8.33
N LEU A 62 16.02 25.42 -7.68
CA LEU A 62 15.19 26.49 -7.10
C LEU A 62 15.79 26.98 -5.78
N ARG A 63 15.58 28.26 -5.47
CA ARG A 63 16.04 28.83 -4.20
C ARG A 63 15.40 28.09 -3.03
N GLY A 64 16.23 27.55 -2.14
CA GLY A 64 15.77 26.80 -0.96
C GLY A 64 15.26 25.39 -1.27
N ALA A 65 15.60 24.83 -2.44
CA ALA A 65 15.16 23.51 -2.85
C ALA A 65 15.77 22.35 -2.06
N GLY A 66 16.91 22.55 -1.38
CA GLY A 66 17.62 21.50 -0.66
C GLY A 66 16.97 21.12 0.66
N THR A 67 17.31 19.93 1.17
CA THR A 67 16.75 19.42 2.43
C THR A 67 17.79 18.79 3.34
N ASP A 68 17.64 19.06 4.65
CA ASP A 68 18.41 18.42 5.72
C ASP A 68 17.74 17.14 6.25
N ALA A 69 16.56 16.80 5.73
CA ALA A 69 15.76 15.68 6.23
C ALA A 69 16.32 14.33 5.75
N ASN A 70 16.02 13.26 6.47
CA ASN A 70 16.38 11.92 6.00
C ASN A 70 15.40 11.51 4.90
N VAL A 71 15.93 11.22 3.71
CA VAL A 71 15.15 10.81 2.54
C VAL A 71 15.07 9.29 2.45
N TYR A 72 13.93 8.77 2.02
CA TYR A 72 13.74 7.35 1.70
C TYR A 72 13.02 7.18 0.36
N CYS A 73 13.11 5.97 -0.19
CA CYS A 73 12.27 5.54 -1.30
C CYS A 73 11.68 4.14 -1.12
N ILE A 74 10.60 3.86 -1.85
CA ILE A 74 10.01 2.53 -2.07
C ILE A 74 9.83 2.39 -3.57
N VAL A 75 10.39 1.35 -4.18
CA VAL A 75 10.32 1.14 -5.63
C VAL A 75 9.32 0.05 -5.95
N HIS A 76 8.39 0.33 -6.83
CA HIS A 76 7.37 -0.61 -7.30
C HIS A 76 7.68 -1.04 -8.73
N GLY A 77 7.63 -2.35 -8.98
CA GLY A 77 7.74 -2.92 -10.30
C GLY A 77 6.78 -4.07 -10.50
N LYS A 78 6.70 -4.57 -11.73
CA LYS A 78 5.76 -5.61 -12.15
C LYS A 78 5.82 -6.89 -11.29
N LEU A 79 6.98 -7.24 -10.75
CA LEU A 79 7.19 -8.49 -9.99
C LEU A 79 7.10 -8.29 -8.47
N GLY A 80 6.92 -7.05 -7.99
CA GLY A 80 6.80 -6.73 -6.58
C GLY A 80 7.36 -5.36 -6.22
N SER A 81 7.55 -5.14 -4.93
CA SER A 81 8.05 -3.86 -4.38
C SER A 81 9.31 -4.06 -3.56
N SER A 82 10.18 -3.06 -3.52
CA SER A 82 11.28 -3.03 -2.55
C SER A 82 10.76 -2.77 -1.14
N PRO A 83 11.51 -3.13 -0.09
CA PRO A 83 11.35 -2.53 1.23
C PRO A 83 11.57 -1.01 1.18
N LYS A 84 11.12 -0.30 2.23
CA LYS A 84 11.47 1.12 2.44
C LYS A 84 12.97 1.25 2.63
N GLN A 85 13.57 2.08 1.79
CA GLN A 85 15.01 2.24 1.74
C GLN A 85 15.42 3.67 2.06
N TRP A 86 16.06 3.84 3.21
CA TRP A 86 16.64 5.12 3.60
C TRP A 86 17.88 5.40 2.75
N LEU A 87 17.85 6.51 2.03
CA LEU A 87 18.95 6.98 1.20
C LEU A 87 19.97 7.62 2.13
N ARG A 88 20.94 6.82 2.59
CA ARG A 88 21.96 7.25 3.55
C ARG A 88 22.81 8.36 2.94
N ALA A 89 22.43 9.59 3.27
CA ALA A 89 23.09 10.82 2.86
C ALA A 89 24.50 10.93 3.46
N LEU A 90 25.45 11.41 2.65
CA LEU A 90 26.65 12.06 3.15
C LEU A 90 26.27 13.47 3.69
N PRO A 91 27.12 14.14 4.48
CA PRO A 91 26.82 15.45 5.11
C PRO A 91 26.43 16.63 4.20
N GLU A 92 26.19 16.44 2.90
CA GLU A 92 25.82 17.46 1.91
C GLU A 92 24.93 16.87 0.79
N ALA A 93 24.18 15.80 1.07
CA ALA A 93 23.26 15.24 0.09
C ALA A 93 21.98 16.05 0.01
N PHE A 94 21.33 16.02 -1.16
CA PHE A 94 20.06 16.68 -1.43
C PHE A 94 20.12 18.21 -1.36
N GLU A 95 21.29 18.80 -1.64
CA GLU A 95 21.43 20.24 -1.77
C GLU A 95 20.86 20.74 -3.10
N ARG A 96 20.52 22.04 -3.13
CA ARG A 96 19.99 22.71 -4.33
C ARG A 96 20.87 22.41 -5.56
N GLY A 97 20.23 21.97 -6.65
CA GLY A 97 20.89 21.71 -7.93
C GLY A 97 21.83 20.50 -7.93
N ARG A 98 21.79 19.65 -6.89
CA ARG A 98 22.63 18.46 -6.82
C ARG A 98 21.97 17.23 -7.41
N LEU A 99 22.85 16.37 -7.93
CA LEU A 99 22.58 14.97 -8.21
C LEU A 99 23.29 14.15 -7.12
N ASP A 100 22.51 13.32 -6.43
CA ASP A 100 22.99 12.41 -5.41
C ASP A 100 22.67 10.97 -5.81
N THR A 101 23.72 10.12 -5.87
CA THR A 101 23.61 8.72 -6.30
C THR A 101 23.70 7.79 -5.10
N PHE A 102 22.75 6.86 -5.00
CA PHE A 102 22.74 5.80 -4.00
C PHE A 102 22.57 4.43 -4.66
N GLN A 103 22.81 3.38 -3.88
CA GLN A 103 22.60 2.01 -4.34
C GLN A 103 21.93 1.18 -3.25
N PHE A 104 21.04 0.27 -3.65
CA PHE A 104 20.46 -0.72 -2.76
C PHE A 104 20.18 -2.03 -3.51
N SER A 105 20.23 -3.15 -2.78
CA SER A 105 19.88 -4.45 -3.34
C SER A 105 18.45 -4.83 -2.97
N SER A 106 17.70 -5.30 -3.96
CA SER A 106 16.36 -5.85 -3.78
C SER A 106 16.19 -7.14 -4.60
N TRP A 107 15.03 -7.77 -4.54
CA TRP A 107 14.62 -8.74 -5.55
C TRP A 107 14.46 -8.04 -6.89
N ASP A 108 14.59 -8.79 -7.99
CA ASP A 108 14.19 -8.33 -9.31
C ASP A 108 12.70 -7.93 -9.30
N LEU A 109 12.49 -6.61 -9.41
CA LEU A 109 11.17 -5.99 -9.44
C LEU A 109 10.55 -6.01 -10.85
N GLY A 110 11.27 -6.46 -11.87
CA GLY A 110 10.87 -6.37 -13.27
C GLY A 110 10.80 -4.94 -13.78
N ARG A 111 9.90 -4.66 -14.73
CA ARG A 111 9.66 -3.30 -15.24
C ARG A 111 9.15 -2.42 -14.10
N LEU A 112 9.85 -1.32 -13.83
CA LEU A 112 9.46 -0.36 -12.79
C LEU A 112 8.20 0.39 -13.20
N GLN A 113 7.30 0.60 -12.25
CA GLN A 113 5.95 1.15 -12.46
C GLN A 113 5.70 2.43 -11.65
N SER A 114 6.35 2.58 -10.50
CA SER A 114 6.33 3.81 -9.71
C SER A 114 7.46 3.81 -8.67
N VAL A 115 7.76 4.98 -8.12
CA VAL A 115 8.61 5.14 -6.94
C VAL A 115 7.93 6.05 -5.94
N ILE A 116 7.78 5.61 -4.70
CA ILE A 116 7.47 6.51 -3.58
C ILE A 116 8.78 7.10 -3.12
N ILE A 117 8.87 8.43 -3.04
CA ILE A 117 10.00 9.14 -2.45
C ILE A 117 9.51 10.13 -1.41
N GLY A 118 10.19 10.19 -0.27
CA GLY A 118 9.76 11.04 0.83
C GLY A 118 10.85 11.30 1.85
N HIS A 119 10.54 12.12 2.84
CA HIS A 119 11.45 12.50 3.91
C HIS A 119 10.77 12.48 5.28
N ASP A 120 11.54 12.42 6.35
CA ASP A 120 11.02 12.32 7.73
C ASP A 120 10.67 13.67 8.38
N GLY A 121 10.82 14.78 7.64
CA GLY A 121 10.55 16.13 8.12
C GLY A 121 11.53 16.65 9.18
N THR A 122 12.66 15.97 9.40
CA THR A 122 13.70 16.41 10.35
C THR A 122 14.68 17.41 9.73
N GLY A 123 15.58 17.97 10.52
CA GLY A 123 16.55 18.97 10.05
C GLY A 123 16.03 20.41 10.12
N ARG A 124 16.81 21.38 9.63
CA ARG A 124 16.48 22.82 9.80
C ARG A 124 15.59 23.30 8.66
N LEU A 125 15.83 22.81 7.45
CA LEU A 125 15.05 23.12 6.25
C LEU A 125 14.58 21.82 5.57
N PRO A 126 13.57 21.14 6.12
CA PRO A 126 13.10 19.85 5.58
C PRO A 126 12.28 19.95 4.29
N SER A 127 11.78 21.13 3.92
CA SER A 127 11.01 21.29 2.67
C SER A 127 11.95 21.07 1.50
N TRP A 128 11.55 20.21 0.57
CA TRP A 128 12.43 19.75 -0.49
C TRP A 128 11.77 19.92 -1.85
N HIS A 129 12.44 20.56 -2.81
CA HIS A 129 11.96 20.58 -4.18
C HIS A 129 12.73 19.56 -5.02
N LEU A 130 12.07 18.45 -5.31
CA LEU A 130 12.61 17.36 -6.10
C LEU A 130 12.34 17.60 -7.59
N GLU A 131 13.39 17.56 -8.43
CA GLU A 131 13.22 17.62 -9.88
C GLU A 131 12.72 16.26 -10.40
N ARG A 132 13.51 15.21 -10.19
CA ARG A 132 13.21 13.85 -10.64
C ARG A 132 14.07 12.82 -9.91
N VAL A 133 13.68 11.57 -10.04
CA VAL A 133 14.47 10.39 -9.64
C VAL A 133 14.76 9.56 -10.88
N VAL A 134 15.97 9.02 -11.02
CA VAL A 134 16.30 8.03 -12.05
C VAL A 134 16.75 6.75 -11.37
N ILE A 135 16.09 5.63 -11.70
CA ILE A 135 16.43 4.33 -11.12
C ILE A 135 16.97 3.43 -12.24
N THR A 136 18.16 2.88 -12.03
CA THR A 136 18.83 1.95 -12.94
C THR A 136 18.93 0.57 -12.32
N ALA A 137 18.28 -0.41 -12.93
CA ALA A 137 18.50 -1.83 -12.65
C ALA A 137 19.82 -2.26 -13.31
N THR A 138 20.85 -2.51 -12.50
CA THR A 138 22.23 -2.61 -13.01
C THR A 138 22.49 -3.89 -13.81
N LYS A 139 21.91 -5.05 -13.45
CA LYS A 139 22.06 -6.28 -14.27
C LYS A 139 21.30 -6.17 -15.58
N ALA A 140 20.09 -5.61 -15.55
CA ALA A 140 19.27 -5.40 -16.75
C ALA A 140 19.76 -4.25 -17.64
N ASN A 141 20.68 -3.39 -17.14
CA ASN A 141 21.13 -2.16 -17.78
C ASN A 141 19.96 -1.30 -18.28
N SER A 142 18.92 -1.19 -17.45
CA SER A 142 17.68 -0.49 -17.76
C SER A 142 17.46 0.63 -16.77
N SER A 143 17.29 1.86 -17.28
CA SER A 143 17.06 3.07 -16.49
C SER A 143 15.64 3.58 -16.72
N THR A 144 14.98 3.99 -15.65
CA THR A 144 13.64 4.61 -15.69
C THR A 144 13.69 5.93 -14.95
N ALA A 145 13.25 7.01 -15.60
CA ALA A 145 13.13 8.33 -15.00
C ALA A 145 11.73 8.53 -14.41
N PHE A 146 11.65 9.21 -13.28
CA PHE A 146 10.42 9.50 -12.54
C PHE A 146 10.40 11.01 -12.24
N PRO A 147 9.79 11.83 -13.11
CA PRO A 147 9.70 13.27 -12.89
C PRO A 147 8.86 13.58 -11.65
N CYS A 148 9.24 14.61 -10.90
CA CYS A 148 8.47 15.14 -9.77
C CYS A 148 8.10 16.61 -10.01
N GLY A 149 9.11 17.48 -10.09
CA GLY A 149 8.93 18.91 -10.35
C GLY A 149 8.10 19.64 -9.31
N GLN A 150 8.06 19.15 -8.07
CA GLN A 150 7.20 19.67 -7.00
C GLN A 150 7.92 19.71 -5.65
N TRP A 151 7.37 20.53 -4.75
CA TRP A 151 7.77 20.56 -3.35
C TRP A 151 7.17 19.38 -2.56
N LEU A 152 8.00 18.75 -1.74
CA LEU A 152 7.63 17.88 -0.63
C LEU A 152 7.72 18.71 0.66
N PHE A 153 6.57 19.00 1.28
CA PHE A 153 6.46 19.89 2.43
C PHE A 153 6.29 19.10 3.72
N ILE A 154 6.66 19.71 4.86
CA ILE A 154 6.23 19.19 6.17
C ILE A 154 4.75 19.52 6.35
N ASN A 155 3.84 18.66 5.91
CA ASN A 155 2.49 18.66 6.47
C ASN A 155 2.17 17.29 7.06
N LYS A 156 2.30 17.19 8.39
CA LYS A 156 1.99 15.97 9.14
C LYS A 156 0.49 15.62 9.12
N ALA A 157 -0.38 16.57 8.80
CA ALA A 157 -1.83 16.35 8.72
C ALA A 157 -2.29 15.82 7.35
N GLU A 158 -1.52 16.06 6.27
CA GLU A 158 -1.96 15.79 4.89
C GLU A 158 -1.00 14.93 4.05
N GLY A 159 0.08 14.40 4.64
CA GLY A 159 0.91 13.38 3.97
C GLY A 159 1.86 13.91 2.89
N PHE A 160 2.04 15.22 2.73
CA PHE A 160 2.90 15.81 1.68
C PHE A 160 4.42 15.63 1.90
N THR A 161 4.85 14.84 2.88
CA THR A 161 6.28 14.49 3.08
C THR A 161 6.75 13.37 2.15
N GLU A 162 5.84 12.70 1.45
CA GLU A 162 6.16 11.70 0.43
C GLU A 162 5.25 11.84 -0.80
N ARG A 163 5.71 11.35 -1.95
CA ARG A 163 4.95 11.29 -3.19
C ARG A 163 5.25 10.01 -3.93
N GLU A 164 4.23 9.42 -4.55
CA GLU A 164 4.41 8.41 -5.58
C GLU A 164 4.63 9.10 -6.92
N LEU A 165 5.69 8.71 -7.63
CA LEU A 165 6.07 9.25 -8.94
C LEU A 165 5.93 8.14 -9.99
N LEU A 166 5.36 8.49 -11.15
CA LEU A 166 5.25 7.58 -12.28
C LEU A 166 6.43 7.72 -13.26
N PRO A 167 6.73 6.67 -14.07
CA PRO A 167 7.73 6.74 -15.11
C PRO A 167 7.47 7.87 -16.10
N GLU A 168 8.53 8.49 -16.61
CA GLU A 168 8.47 9.52 -17.64
C GLU A 168 7.71 9.01 -18.88
N GLY A 169 6.73 9.79 -19.35
CA GLY A 169 5.83 9.40 -20.43
C GLY A 169 4.60 8.61 -19.99
N GLU A 170 4.51 8.18 -18.72
CA GLU A 170 3.26 7.74 -18.11
C GLU A 170 2.57 8.95 -17.44
N SER A 171 1.29 9.16 -17.76
CA SER A 171 0.57 10.35 -17.29
C SER A 171 0.06 10.18 -15.86
N GLU A 172 0.24 11.21 -15.04
CA GLU A 172 -0.45 11.47 -13.75
C GLU A 172 -1.95 11.73 -13.93
N LEU A 173 -2.50 11.52 -15.14
CA LEU A 173 -3.94 11.56 -15.29
C LEU A 173 -4.48 10.43 -14.44
N PRO A 174 -5.48 10.68 -13.58
CA PRO A 174 -6.00 9.64 -12.72
C PRO A 174 -6.38 8.45 -13.60
N ARG A 175 -5.68 7.33 -13.41
CA ARG A 175 -6.03 6.10 -14.10
C ARG A 175 -7.43 5.76 -13.63
N SER A 176 -8.39 5.70 -14.54
CA SER A 176 -9.70 5.14 -14.21
C SER A 176 -9.47 3.71 -13.75
N CYS A 177 -9.99 3.38 -12.58
CA CYS A 177 -9.93 2.04 -12.00
C CYS A 177 -11.30 1.67 -11.44
N THR A 178 -11.53 0.38 -11.29
CA THR A 178 -12.73 -0.12 -10.65
C THR A 178 -12.44 -0.33 -9.17
N TRP A 179 -13.17 0.39 -8.33
CA TRP A 179 -13.20 0.20 -6.89
C TRP A 179 -14.31 -0.79 -6.52
N GLU A 180 -13.96 -1.86 -5.83
CA GLU A 180 -14.92 -2.83 -5.29
C GLU A 180 -15.17 -2.54 -3.81
N ILE A 181 -16.43 -2.40 -3.43
CA ILE A 181 -16.87 -2.14 -2.06
C ILE A 181 -17.66 -3.36 -1.59
N GLU A 182 -17.17 -4.09 -0.59
CA GLU A 182 -17.94 -5.13 0.10
C GLU A 182 -18.46 -4.55 1.42
N VAL A 183 -19.78 -4.41 1.54
CA VAL A 183 -20.46 -3.98 2.76
C VAL A 183 -20.97 -5.21 3.48
N HIS A 184 -20.50 -5.44 4.71
CA HIS A 184 -20.96 -6.55 5.54
C HIS A 184 -21.97 -6.02 6.56
N THR A 185 -23.24 -6.36 6.41
CA THR A 185 -24.27 -6.08 7.42
C THR A 185 -24.15 -7.10 8.55
N SER A 186 -24.32 -6.65 9.80
CA SER A 186 -24.20 -7.55 10.94
C SER A 186 -25.30 -8.61 10.99
N ASP A 187 -24.99 -9.75 11.60
CA ASP A 187 -25.98 -10.79 11.91
C ASP A 187 -26.64 -10.57 13.29
N VAL A 188 -27.06 -9.33 13.56
CA VAL A 188 -27.84 -8.99 14.77
C VAL A 188 -29.28 -8.68 14.38
N LYS A 189 -30.22 -8.91 15.30
CA LYS A 189 -31.65 -8.69 15.02
C LYS A 189 -31.89 -7.21 14.68
N GLY A 190 -32.52 -6.94 13.54
CA GLY A 190 -32.79 -5.58 13.07
C GLY A 190 -31.56 -4.85 12.50
N ALA A 191 -30.53 -5.60 12.09
CA ALA A 191 -29.33 -5.01 11.51
C ALA A 191 -29.50 -4.51 10.07
N GLY A 192 -30.49 -5.02 9.33
CA GLY A 192 -30.71 -4.63 7.94
C GLY A 192 -31.46 -3.32 7.80
N THR A 193 -31.30 -2.65 6.65
CA THR A 193 -31.88 -1.34 6.38
C THR A 193 -32.57 -1.29 5.03
N ASP A 194 -33.64 -0.51 4.94
CA ASP A 194 -34.30 -0.15 3.68
C ASP A 194 -34.04 1.31 3.26
N ALA A 195 -33.16 2.01 4.00
CA ALA A 195 -32.73 3.35 3.65
C ALA A 195 -31.75 3.32 2.46
N ASN A 196 -31.68 4.43 1.73
CA ASN A 196 -30.67 4.56 0.68
C ASN A 196 -29.30 4.78 1.33
N VAL A 197 -28.34 3.91 1.01
CA VAL A 197 -26.97 3.98 1.54
C VAL A 197 -26.05 4.71 0.57
N PHE A 198 -25.18 5.56 1.11
CA PHE A 198 -24.20 6.35 0.36
C PHE A 198 -22.81 6.17 0.94
N ILE A 199 -21.81 6.14 0.06
CA ILE A 199 -20.39 6.06 0.42
C ILE A 199 -19.60 7.22 -0.17
N GLN A 200 -18.62 7.72 0.58
CA GLN A 200 -17.57 8.61 0.10
C GLN A 200 -16.22 8.06 0.53
N LEU A 201 -15.26 8.02 -0.40
CA LEU A 201 -13.91 7.51 -0.18
C LEU A 201 -12.91 8.65 -0.25
N HIS A 202 -11.99 8.73 0.71
CA HIS A 202 -10.90 9.70 0.71
C HIS A 202 -9.55 8.97 0.61
N GLY A 203 -8.74 9.34 -0.37
CA GLY A 203 -7.44 8.76 -0.62
C GLY A 203 -6.35 9.83 -0.80
N SER A 204 -5.10 9.38 -0.81
CA SER A 204 -3.93 10.27 -0.91
C SER A 204 -3.85 11.13 -2.17
N ARG A 205 -4.63 10.81 -3.21
CA ARG A 205 -4.68 11.54 -4.50
C ARG A 205 -6.04 12.16 -4.82
N GLY A 206 -7.03 12.07 -3.93
CA GLY A 206 -8.35 12.65 -4.17
C GLY A 206 -9.47 11.95 -3.42
N GLU A 207 -10.70 12.20 -3.85
CA GLU A 207 -11.91 11.62 -3.26
C GLU A 207 -12.86 11.06 -4.33
N ILE A 208 -13.74 10.15 -3.91
CA ILE A 208 -14.84 9.59 -4.69
C ILE A 208 -16.13 9.75 -3.89
N GLY A 209 -17.20 10.18 -4.57
CA GLY A 209 -18.55 10.25 -4.01
C GLY A 209 -18.97 11.62 -3.50
N PRO A 210 -20.12 11.70 -2.80
CA PRO A 210 -20.94 10.57 -2.33
C PRO A 210 -21.59 9.77 -3.48
N VAL A 211 -21.49 8.44 -3.43
CA VAL A 211 -22.08 7.50 -4.39
C VAL A 211 -23.16 6.69 -3.69
N LYS A 212 -24.35 6.59 -4.29
CA LYS A 212 -25.41 5.70 -3.80
C LYS A 212 -25.02 4.24 -4.09
N LEU A 213 -25.08 3.38 -3.06
CA LEU A 213 -24.85 1.95 -3.17
C LEU A 213 -26.17 1.24 -3.40
N ASP A 214 -26.43 0.83 -4.65
CA ASP A 214 -27.70 0.23 -5.05
C ASP A 214 -27.51 -0.72 -6.23
N THR A 215 -27.49 -2.02 -5.96
CA THR A 215 -27.37 -3.08 -6.98
C THR A 215 -28.62 -3.94 -7.06
N CYS A 216 -29.26 -4.23 -5.92
CA CYS A 216 -30.56 -4.90 -5.88
C CYS A 216 -31.52 -4.34 -4.81
N PRO A 217 -32.83 -4.66 -4.89
CA PRO A 217 -33.80 -4.22 -3.88
C PRO A 217 -33.60 -4.77 -2.47
N GLU A 218 -32.85 -5.87 -2.33
CA GLU A 218 -32.62 -6.58 -1.06
C GLU A 218 -31.16 -6.39 -0.58
N ASN A 219 -30.53 -5.26 -0.93
CA ASN A 219 -29.21 -4.92 -0.40
C ASN A 219 -29.31 -4.64 1.11
N PHE A 220 -28.21 -4.87 1.82
CA PHE A 220 -28.04 -4.50 3.22
C PHE A 220 -28.95 -5.25 4.19
N GLU A 221 -29.35 -6.46 3.83
CA GLU A 221 -30.10 -7.34 4.72
C GLU A 221 -29.23 -7.92 5.84
N ARG A 222 -29.89 -8.38 6.92
CA ARG A 222 -29.18 -8.94 8.07
C ARG A 222 -28.25 -10.09 7.64
N GLY A 223 -26.98 -9.99 8.02
CA GLY A 223 -25.98 -11.03 7.79
C GLY A 223 -25.53 -11.18 6.33
N THR A 224 -25.92 -10.28 5.44
CA THR A 224 -25.48 -10.29 4.03
C THR A 224 -24.14 -9.60 3.83
N ILE A 225 -23.55 -9.90 2.68
CA ILE A 225 -22.40 -9.20 2.13
C ILE A 225 -22.84 -8.70 0.76
N ASP A 226 -22.86 -7.39 0.61
CA ASP A 226 -23.29 -6.74 -0.63
C ASP A 226 -22.07 -6.09 -1.30
N THR A 227 -21.89 -6.37 -2.59
CA THR A 227 -20.72 -5.93 -3.37
C THR A 227 -21.12 -4.90 -4.42
N PHE A 228 -20.38 -3.79 -4.45
CA PHE A 228 -20.60 -2.66 -5.36
C PHE A 228 -19.32 -2.35 -6.13
N HIS A 229 -19.48 -1.87 -7.36
CA HIS A 229 -18.36 -1.46 -8.22
C HIS A 229 -18.52 0.01 -8.60
N ILE A 230 -17.46 0.78 -8.42
CA ILE A 230 -17.40 2.20 -8.76
C ILE A 230 -16.24 2.41 -9.74
N ASP A 231 -16.57 2.75 -10.98
CA ASP A 231 -15.59 3.07 -12.01
C ASP A 231 -15.24 4.56 -11.96
N GLU A 232 -14.16 4.87 -11.25
CA GLU A 232 -13.73 6.24 -10.98
C GLU A 232 -12.20 6.36 -11.01
N GLN A 233 -11.70 7.57 -10.81
CA GLN A 233 -10.27 7.81 -10.71
C GLN A 233 -9.58 7.02 -9.58
N ASP A 234 -8.31 6.64 -9.80
CA ASP A 234 -7.44 6.11 -8.75
C ASP A 234 -7.05 7.20 -7.75
N ILE A 235 -7.76 7.25 -6.62
CA ILE A 235 -7.50 8.15 -5.48
C ILE A 235 -6.31 7.75 -4.60
N GLY A 236 -5.52 6.76 -4.99
CA GLY A 236 -4.32 6.35 -4.27
C GLY A 236 -4.62 5.52 -3.03
N GLN A 237 -3.78 5.69 -2.00
CA GLN A 237 -3.94 4.97 -0.75
C GLN A 237 -5.16 5.48 0.01
N ILE A 238 -6.11 4.60 0.32
CA ILE A 238 -7.29 4.98 1.10
C ILE A 238 -6.87 5.41 2.51
N GLN A 239 -7.35 6.59 2.92
CA GLN A 239 -7.08 7.21 4.22
C GLN A 239 -8.32 7.15 5.14
N SER A 240 -9.51 7.39 4.58
CA SER A 240 -10.77 7.32 5.31
C SER A 240 -11.95 7.00 4.39
N LEU A 241 -13.07 6.64 5.01
CA LEU A 241 -14.33 6.31 4.35
C LEU A 241 -15.47 6.90 5.19
N LEU A 242 -16.43 7.54 4.52
CA LEU A 242 -17.69 7.96 5.10
C LEU A 242 -18.78 7.06 4.53
N ILE A 243 -19.60 6.49 5.40
CA ILE A 243 -20.81 5.76 5.01
C ILE A 243 -22.00 6.31 5.80
N GLY A 244 -23.12 6.49 5.11
CA GLY A 244 -24.34 7.03 5.71
C GLY A 244 -25.58 6.56 4.97
N HIS A 245 -26.74 6.85 5.54
CA HIS A 245 -28.04 6.54 4.96
C HIS A 245 -29.00 7.73 5.11
N ASP A 246 -30.06 7.77 4.30
CA ASP A 246 -31.03 8.87 4.27
C ASP A 246 -32.24 8.69 5.21
N ASN A 247 -32.23 7.64 6.03
CA ASN A 247 -33.26 7.29 7.00
C ASN A 247 -34.68 7.10 6.40
N THR A 248 -34.76 6.81 5.10
CA THR A 248 -36.01 6.45 4.42
C THR A 248 -36.37 4.98 4.61
N GLY A 249 -37.62 4.62 4.33
CA GLY A 249 -38.12 3.25 4.46
C GLY A 249 -38.82 2.95 5.79
N ASN A 250 -39.33 1.72 5.92
CA ASN A 250 -40.01 1.17 7.09
C ASN A 250 -39.05 0.71 8.20
N GLY A 251 -37.79 0.40 7.88
CA GLY A 251 -36.77 -0.09 8.79
C GLY A 251 -35.41 0.57 8.54
N PRO A 252 -35.28 1.91 8.70
CA PRO A 252 -34.08 2.64 8.28
C PRO A 252 -32.86 2.41 9.17
N ALA A 253 -33.05 1.88 10.38
CA ALA A 253 -31.96 1.58 11.31
C ALA A 253 -31.00 0.56 10.68
N TRP A 254 -29.70 0.77 10.84
CA TRP A 254 -28.71 -0.09 10.20
C TRP A 254 -27.57 -0.42 11.15
N HIS A 255 -27.10 -1.67 11.11
CA HIS A 255 -25.93 -2.09 11.84
C HIS A 255 -24.92 -2.75 10.90
N VAL A 256 -23.91 -1.97 10.51
CA VAL A 256 -22.78 -2.42 9.70
C VAL A 256 -21.80 -3.20 10.59
N ALA A 257 -21.25 -4.31 10.09
CA ALA A 257 -20.18 -5.04 10.76
C ALA A 257 -18.80 -4.51 10.37
N LYS A 258 -18.57 -4.38 9.06
CA LYS A 258 -17.31 -3.92 8.45
C LYS A 258 -17.51 -3.64 6.97
N ILE A 259 -16.59 -2.88 6.41
CA ILE A 259 -16.53 -2.61 4.97
C ILE A 259 -15.14 -2.97 4.47
N LYS A 260 -15.06 -3.57 3.28
CA LYS A 260 -13.82 -3.76 2.54
C LYS A 260 -13.85 -2.91 1.29
N VAL A 261 -12.76 -2.20 1.03
CA VAL A 261 -12.56 -1.44 -0.21
C VAL A 261 -11.38 -2.06 -0.93
N SER A 262 -11.53 -2.40 -2.21
CA SER A 262 -10.46 -2.94 -3.04
C SER A 262 -10.29 -2.10 -4.31
N ASN A 263 -9.05 -1.82 -4.71
CA ASN A 263 -8.75 -1.31 -6.04
C ASN A 263 -8.45 -2.51 -6.95
N LEU A 264 -9.34 -2.83 -7.89
CA LEU A 264 -9.21 -4.01 -8.74
C LEU A 264 -8.07 -3.90 -9.76
N SER A 265 -7.58 -2.69 -10.04
CA SER A 265 -6.51 -2.46 -11.01
C SER A 265 -5.12 -2.77 -10.43
N ASN A 266 -4.91 -2.59 -9.13
CA ASN A 266 -3.63 -2.86 -8.46
C ASN A 266 -3.70 -3.95 -7.38
N GLY A 267 -4.89 -4.46 -7.06
CA GLY A 267 -5.10 -5.53 -6.09
C GLY A 267 -4.96 -5.11 -4.62
N ALA A 268 -4.81 -3.82 -4.33
CA ALA A 268 -4.77 -3.31 -2.96
C ALA A 268 -6.16 -3.35 -2.30
N SER A 269 -6.20 -3.61 -1.00
CA SER A 269 -7.46 -3.70 -0.23
C SER A 269 -7.32 -3.15 1.19
N TRP A 270 -8.38 -2.52 1.68
CA TRP A 270 -8.47 -1.90 3.01
C TRP A 270 -9.73 -2.36 3.73
N TRP A 271 -9.62 -2.59 5.05
CA TRP A 271 -10.73 -3.01 5.91
C TRP A 271 -11.08 -1.92 6.91
N PHE A 272 -12.37 -1.60 6.99
CA PHE A 272 -12.97 -0.63 7.91
C PHE A 272 -13.92 -1.36 8.86
N PRO A 273 -13.45 -1.77 10.06
CA PRO A 273 -14.35 -2.34 11.06
C PRO A 273 -15.32 -1.27 11.55
N ALA A 274 -16.61 -1.59 11.57
CA ALA A 274 -17.65 -0.73 12.11
C ALA A 274 -17.73 -0.94 13.63
N GLU A 275 -16.66 -0.60 14.36
CA GLU A 275 -16.71 -0.58 15.82
C GLU A 275 -17.38 0.72 16.27
N TRP A 276 -18.70 0.68 16.49
CA TRP A 276 -19.42 1.78 17.13
C TRP A 276 -19.02 1.84 18.62
N GLY A 277 -17.94 2.57 18.89
CA GLY A 277 -17.58 3.04 20.23
C GLY A 277 -16.53 2.22 20.97
N ARG A 278 -15.27 2.67 20.89
CA ARG A 278 -14.38 2.98 22.04
C ARG A 278 -13.23 3.90 21.57
N GLY A 279 -13.58 5.13 21.19
CA GLY A 279 -12.65 6.25 21.26
C GLY A 279 -12.63 6.84 22.69
N PRO A 280 -11.57 7.55 23.12
CA PRO A 280 -11.51 8.16 24.45
C PRO A 280 -12.69 9.11 24.63
N ARG A 281 -13.30 9.10 25.83
CA ARG A 281 -14.28 10.09 26.22
C ARG A 281 -13.66 11.48 26.10
N GLU A 282 -14.07 12.24 25.09
CA GLU A 282 -14.07 13.69 25.14
C GLU A 282 -15.47 14.18 24.77
N ASP A 283 -16.03 14.90 25.73
CA ASP A 283 -17.15 15.83 25.75
C ASP A 283 -18.37 15.62 24.82
N SER A 284 -19.51 15.57 25.49
CA SER A 284 -20.88 15.70 24.99
C SER A 284 -21.10 16.71 23.84
N SER A 285 -21.71 16.24 22.75
CA SER A 285 -23.01 16.73 22.24
C SER A 285 -23.27 16.28 20.79
N SER A 286 -24.03 15.21 20.62
CA SER A 286 -24.92 15.03 19.45
C SER A 286 -25.91 13.90 19.73
N LEU A 287 -26.74 14.11 20.74
CA LEU A 287 -28.08 13.53 20.79
C LEU A 287 -28.96 14.48 19.99
N CYS A 288 -29.41 14.07 18.80
CA CYS A 288 -30.49 14.77 18.11
C CYS A 288 -31.82 14.23 18.63
N ASP A 289 -32.28 14.80 19.75
CA ASP A 289 -33.68 14.77 20.15
C ASP A 289 -34.47 15.65 19.15
N GLY A 290 -35.47 15.06 18.50
CA GLY A 290 -36.48 15.80 17.74
C GLY A 290 -37.47 16.51 18.68
N PRO A 291 -38.08 17.64 18.27
CA PRO A 291 -38.92 18.43 19.17
C PRO A 291 -40.24 17.72 19.49
N ASP A 292 -40.52 17.61 20.79
CA ASP A 292 -41.81 17.18 21.35
C ASP A 292 -42.95 18.07 20.85
N ALA A 293 -43.97 17.41 20.27
CA ALA A 293 -45.27 18.01 20.00
C ALA A 293 -46.00 18.26 21.32
N ALA A 294 -46.14 19.53 21.69
CA ALA A 294 -46.98 19.95 22.80
C ALA A 294 -48.47 19.64 22.50
N THR A 295 -49.04 18.67 23.22
CA THR A 295 -50.48 18.54 23.39
C THR A 295 -50.92 19.43 24.56
N GLY A 296 -51.43 20.62 24.23
CA GLY A 296 -52.17 21.46 25.16
C GLY A 296 -53.66 21.13 25.11
N SER A 297 -54.18 20.54 26.19
CA SER A 297 -55.62 20.40 26.43
C SER A 297 -56.25 21.73 26.85
N ILE A 298 -57.39 22.07 26.25
CA ILE A 298 -58.57 22.63 26.92
C ILE A 298 -59.76 21.83 26.43
#